data_AF-A0A7H0H1T9-F1
#
_entry.id   AF-A0A7H0H1T9-F1
#
_cell.length_a   1.000
_cell.length_b   1.000
_cell.length_c   1.000
_cell.angle_alpha   90.00
_cell.angle_beta   90.00
_cell.angle_gamma   90.00
#
_symmetry.space_group_name_H-M   'P 1'
#
loop_
_entity.id
_entity.type
_entity.pdbx_description
1 polymer ?
#
loop_
_entity_poly.entity_id
_entity_poly.type
_entity_poly.pdbx_seq_one_letter_code
_entity_poly.pdbx_strand_id
1 'polypeptide(L)'
;MHQRAYYSPMMDIVNMPKPETFTTSEGYYQTLFHELTHSTGHKSRLDRAELTAGEGKQSTSYAREELIAEMGASFLSAAAGIATEQTEQNAVAYIQNWLDLLKNDKKLVVQAASKAQRAAEMILGHTEEPEDEEQPPTATERPAAELAAPELDDTDREFMAAEKSWLAE
;
A
#
# COMPACT_ATOMS: atom_id res chain seq x y z
N MET A 1 -23.70 27.23 -7.17
CA MET A 1 -22.69 26.77 -6.19
C MET A 1 -22.17 25.43 -6.67
N HIS A 2 -20.87 25.34 -6.97
CA HIS A 2 -20.25 24.05 -7.28
C HIS A 2 -20.18 23.25 -5.96
N GLN A 3 -20.99 22.20 -5.83
CA GLN A 3 -20.79 21.23 -4.77
C GLN A 3 -19.44 20.53 -5.07
N ARG A 4 -18.59 20.34 -4.07
CA ARG A 4 -17.25 19.75 -4.22
C ARG A 4 -17.26 18.31 -3.71
N ALA A 5 -16.47 17.43 -4.32
CA ALA A 5 -16.18 16.12 -3.76
C ALA A 5 -15.25 16.26 -2.55
N TYR A 6 -15.48 15.47 -1.51
CA TYR A 6 -14.57 15.32 -0.36
C TYR A 6 -15.02 14.17 0.55
N TYR A 7 -14.06 13.53 1.20
CA TYR A 7 -14.27 12.77 2.43
C TYR A 7 -14.14 13.67 3.67
N SER A 8 -15.05 13.52 4.64
CA SER A 8 -14.99 14.20 5.94
C SER A 8 -14.56 13.23 7.04
N PRO A 9 -13.32 13.30 7.54
CA PRO A 9 -12.85 12.43 8.61
C PRO A 9 -13.63 12.60 9.93
N MET A 10 -14.13 13.80 10.21
CA MET A 10 -14.88 14.09 11.44
C MET A 10 -16.29 13.48 11.44
N MET A 11 -16.96 13.51 10.28
CA MET A 11 -18.32 13.00 10.14
C MET A 11 -18.36 11.56 9.62
N ASP A 12 -17.23 11.06 9.12
CA ASP A 12 -17.09 9.79 8.42
C ASP A 12 -18.08 9.65 7.24
N ILE A 13 -18.09 10.68 6.37
CA ILE A 13 -18.99 10.76 5.22
C ILE A 13 -18.21 11.14 3.97
N VAL A 14 -18.51 10.47 2.85
CA VAL A 14 -18.11 10.90 1.50
C VAL A 14 -19.21 11.75 0.91
N ASN A 15 -18.86 12.97 0.50
CA ASN A 15 -19.74 13.87 -0.23
C ASN A 15 -19.35 13.90 -1.70
N MET A 16 -20.34 13.76 -2.59
CA MET A 16 -20.15 13.88 -4.03
C MET A 16 -21.08 14.94 -4.63
N PRO A 17 -20.63 15.73 -5.62
CA PRO A 17 -21.52 16.52 -6.46
C PRO A 17 -22.47 15.60 -7.23
N LYS A 18 -23.55 16.17 -7.76
CA LYS A 18 -24.48 15.38 -8.57
C LYS A 18 -23.77 14.82 -9.82
N PRO A 19 -24.04 13.57 -10.23
CA PRO A 19 -23.39 12.94 -11.39
C PRO A 19 -23.47 13.78 -12.67
N GLU A 20 -24.57 14.51 -12.87
CA GLU A 20 -24.79 15.31 -14.09
C GLU A 20 -23.85 16.53 -14.20
N THR A 21 -23.11 16.85 -13.14
CA THR A 21 -22.10 17.92 -13.16
C THR A 21 -20.73 17.47 -13.66
N PHE A 22 -20.53 16.17 -13.87
CA PHE A 22 -19.30 15.61 -14.40
C PHE A 22 -19.37 15.48 -15.92
N THR A 23 -18.23 15.69 -16.59
CA THR A 23 -18.13 15.58 -18.05
C THR A 23 -18.36 14.15 -18.54
N THR A 24 -17.91 13.16 -17.76
CA THR A 24 -18.01 11.73 -18.08
C THR A 24 -18.40 10.92 -16.85
N SER A 25 -18.98 9.74 -17.07
CA SER A 25 -19.36 8.84 -15.97
C SER A 25 -18.12 8.27 -15.29
N GLU A 26 -17.07 7.98 -16.07
CA GLU A 26 -15.78 7.50 -15.60
C GLU A 26 -15.10 8.54 -14.71
N GLY A 27 -15.19 9.83 -15.06
CA GLY A 27 -14.67 10.92 -14.23
C GLY A 27 -15.41 11.02 -12.89
N TYR A 28 -16.73 10.81 -12.88
CA TYR A 28 -17.52 10.74 -11.64
C TYR A 28 -17.04 9.60 -10.74
N TYR A 29 -16.90 8.39 -11.28
CA TYR A 29 -16.48 7.24 -10.49
C TYR A 29 -15.02 7.33 -10.06
N GLN A 30 -14.12 7.89 -10.89
CA GLN A 30 -12.73 8.14 -10.49
C GLN A 30 -12.67 9.07 -9.26
N THR A 31 -13.44 10.17 -9.27
CA THR A 31 -13.54 11.06 -8.10
C THR A 31 -14.18 10.36 -6.91
N LEU A 32 -15.24 9.57 -7.11
CA LEU A 32 -15.85 8.80 -6.02
C LEU A 32 -14.86 7.81 -5.40
N PHE A 33 -14.11 7.07 -6.22
CA PHE A 33 -13.12 6.10 -5.75
C PHE A 33 -11.96 6.77 -5.01
N HIS A 34 -11.56 7.98 -5.41
CA HIS A 34 -10.60 8.78 -4.67
C HIS A 34 -11.11 9.08 -3.25
N GLU A 35 -12.33 9.61 -3.13
CA GLU A 35 -12.89 9.94 -1.81
C GLU A 35 -13.20 8.70 -0.95
N LEU A 36 -13.63 7.59 -1.57
CA LEU A 36 -13.77 6.31 -0.88
C LEU A 36 -12.42 5.79 -0.39
N THR A 37 -11.35 5.94 -1.18
CA THR A 37 -10.00 5.56 -0.75
C THR A 37 -9.57 6.38 0.46
N HIS A 38 -9.81 7.69 0.49
CA HIS A 38 -9.61 8.49 1.71
C HIS A 38 -10.40 7.97 2.89
N SER A 39 -11.67 7.60 2.67
CA SER A 39 -12.51 7.08 3.75
C SER A 39 -11.84 5.89 4.43
N THR A 40 -11.28 4.92 3.70
CA THR A 40 -10.63 3.74 4.31
C THR A 40 -9.52 4.07 5.31
N GLY A 41 -8.90 5.25 5.27
CA GLY A 41 -7.87 5.67 6.22
C GLY A 41 -8.38 6.09 7.61
N HIS A 42 -9.70 6.15 7.82
CA HIS A 42 -10.28 6.50 9.13
C HIS A 42 -9.86 5.55 10.25
N LYS A 43 -9.90 6.05 11.49
CA LYS A 43 -9.45 5.34 12.70
C LYS A 43 -10.16 4.00 12.95
N SER A 44 -11.40 3.86 12.50
CA SER A 44 -12.16 2.60 12.61
C SER A 44 -11.90 1.60 11.48
N ARG A 45 -11.02 1.94 10.53
CA ARG A 45 -10.70 1.16 9.33
C ARG A 45 -9.20 0.88 9.27
N LEU A 46 -8.47 1.42 8.27
CA LEU A 46 -7.04 1.19 8.11
C LEU A 46 -6.16 2.09 9.00
N ASP A 47 -6.76 3.02 9.75
CA ASP A 47 -6.10 3.92 10.70
C ASP A 47 -4.79 4.53 10.14
N ARG A 48 -4.90 5.14 8.96
CA ARG A 48 -3.72 5.73 8.30
C ARG A 48 -3.36 7.03 8.99
N ALA A 49 -2.16 7.04 9.60
CA ALA A 49 -1.62 8.22 10.26
C ALA A 49 -1.58 9.46 9.34
N GLU A 50 -1.32 9.27 8.04
CA GLU A 50 -1.28 10.36 7.05
C GLU A 50 -2.59 11.14 6.93
N LEU A 51 -3.74 10.48 7.10
CA LEU A 51 -5.06 11.12 7.06
C LEU A 51 -5.32 11.96 8.32
N THR A 52 -4.70 11.60 9.44
CA THR A 52 -4.96 12.20 10.77
C THR A 52 -3.93 13.23 11.21
N ALA A 53 -2.85 13.42 10.44
CA ALA A 53 -1.69 14.21 10.85
C ALA A 53 -2.01 15.70 11.11
N GLY A 54 -3.07 16.26 10.52
CA GLY A 54 -3.53 17.62 10.84
C GLY A 54 -2.58 18.75 10.40
N GLU A 55 -1.53 18.44 9.64
CA GLU A 55 -0.45 19.36 9.27
C GLU A 55 -0.80 20.30 8.09
N GLY A 56 -2.06 20.31 7.64
CA GLY A 56 -2.56 21.16 6.55
C GLY A 56 -2.21 20.66 5.14
N LYS A 57 -2.82 21.30 4.12
CA LYS A 57 -2.79 20.85 2.71
C LYS A 57 -1.43 20.94 1.99
N GLN A 58 -0.43 21.52 2.63
CA GLN A 58 0.94 21.63 2.08
C GLN A 58 1.92 20.70 2.80
N SER A 59 1.44 19.88 3.73
CA SER A 59 2.27 18.94 4.46
C SER A 59 2.64 17.72 3.63
N THR A 60 3.79 17.13 3.94
CA THR A 60 4.22 15.85 3.36
C THR A 60 3.28 14.70 3.74
N SER A 61 2.63 14.75 4.90
CA SER A 61 1.60 13.78 5.29
C SER A 61 0.38 13.88 4.38
N TYR A 62 -0.12 15.10 4.12
CA TYR A 62 -1.20 15.33 3.16
C TYR A 62 -0.85 14.85 1.76
N ALA A 63 0.32 15.23 1.22
CA ALA A 63 0.74 14.79 -0.12
C ALA A 63 0.87 13.25 -0.24
N ARG A 64 1.27 12.56 0.84
CA ARG A 64 1.29 11.09 0.88
C ARG A 64 -0.12 10.50 0.86
N GLU A 65 -1.06 11.06 1.62
CA GLU A 65 -2.45 10.59 1.65
C GLU A 65 -3.16 10.81 0.30
N GLU A 66 -2.93 11.94 -0.35
CA GLU A 66 -3.44 12.21 -1.70
C GLU A 66 -2.85 11.23 -2.73
N LEU A 67 -1.54 10.93 -2.64
CA LEU A 67 -0.93 9.91 -3.50
C LEU A 67 -1.56 8.52 -3.30
N ILE A 68 -1.87 8.14 -2.06
CA ILE A 68 -2.58 6.90 -1.73
C ILE A 68 -3.98 6.93 -2.37
N ALA A 69 -4.71 8.03 -2.25
CA ALA A 69 -6.05 8.17 -2.80
C ALA A 69 -6.09 8.09 -4.33
N GLU A 70 -5.16 8.75 -5.02
CA GLU A 70 -5.05 8.69 -6.49
C GLU A 70 -4.69 7.29 -7.01
N MET A 71 -3.75 6.61 -6.35
CA MET A 71 -3.40 5.23 -6.69
C MET A 71 -4.58 4.28 -6.42
N GLY A 72 -5.27 4.42 -5.29
CA GLY A 72 -6.43 3.60 -4.95
C GLY A 72 -7.59 3.81 -5.92
N ALA A 73 -7.85 5.06 -6.32
CA ALA A 73 -8.83 5.38 -7.35
C ALA A 73 -8.51 4.73 -8.69
N SER A 74 -7.22 4.70 -9.07
CA SER A 74 -6.75 4.04 -10.28
C SER A 74 -6.95 2.52 -10.21
N PHE A 75 -6.61 1.88 -9.08
CA PHE A 75 -6.80 0.45 -8.88
C PHE A 75 -8.28 0.05 -8.93
N LEU A 76 -9.15 0.83 -8.27
CA LEU A 76 -10.60 0.60 -8.28
C LEU A 76 -11.20 0.82 -9.68
N SER A 77 -10.72 1.82 -10.42
CA SER A 77 -11.16 2.07 -11.79
C SER A 77 -10.79 0.92 -12.72
N ALA A 78 -9.58 0.36 -12.56
CA ALA A 78 -9.14 -0.83 -13.29
C ALA A 78 -9.98 -2.05 -12.92
N ALA A 79 -10.21 -2.30 -11.62
CA ALA A 79 -11.02 -3.42 -11.13
C ALA A 79 -12.48 -3.34 -11.60
N ALA A 80 -13.05 -2.13 -11.69
CA ALA A 80 -14.41 -1.90 -12.18
C ALA A 80 -14.53 -1.94 -13.72
N GLY A 81 -13.42 -2.03 -14.46
CA GLY A 81 -13.41 -2.02 -15.92
C GLY A 81 -13.79 -0.67 -16.54
N ILE A 82 -13.59 0.42 -15.80
CA ILE A 82 -13.90 1.80 -16.24
C ILE A 82 -12.65 2.65 -16.49
N ALA A 83 -11.47 2.05 -16.40
CA ALA A 83 -10.22 2.70 -16.78
C ALA A 83 -10.22 2.99 -18.29
N THR A 84 -10.09 4.27 -18.62
CA THR A 84 -9.94 4.78 -19.99
C THR A 84 -8.60 5.48 -20.13
N GLU A 85 -8.12 5.64 -21.37
CA GLU A 85 -6.90 6.42 -21.65
C GLU A 85 -6.96 7.83 -21.03
N GLN A 86 -8.12 8.48 -21.07
CA GLN A 86 -8.30 9.81 -20.48
C GLN A 86 -8.16 9.79 -18.95
N THR A 87 -8.81 8.84 -18.27
CA THR A 87 -8.73 8.73 -16.80
C THR A 87 -7.33 8.33 -16.34
N GLU A 88 -6.63 7.51 -17.12
CA GLU A 88 -5.24 7.13 -16.85
C GLU A 88 -4.29 8.32 -17.01
N GLN A 89 -4.43 9.10 -18.09
CA GLN A 89 -3.66 10.32 -18.29
C GLN A 89 -3.88 11.33 -17.15
N ASN A 90 -5.13 11.49 -16.71
CA ASN A 90 -5.45 12.33 -15.55
C ASN A 90 -4.76 11.83 -14.29
N ALA A 91 -4.86 10.52 -13.98
CA ALA A 91 -4.22 9.93 -12.81
C ALA A 91 -2.69 10.10 -12.85
N VAL A 92 -2.06 9.87 -14.00
CA VAL A 92 -0.61 10.08 -14.19
C VAL A 92 -0.21 11.53 -13.91
N ALA A 93 -0.98 12.50 -14.40
CA ALA A 93 -0.70 13.92 -14.16
C ALA A 93 -0.79 14.28 -12.66
N TYR A 94 -1.80 13.76 -11.95
CA TYR A 94 -1.93 13.98 -10.51
C TYR A 94 -0.83 13.28 -9.71
N ILE A 95 -0.54 12.01 -10.02
CA ILE A 95 0.56 11.26 -9.40
C ILE A 95 1.88 12.01 -9.58
N GLN A 96 2.18 12.50 -10.78
CA GLN A 96 3.43 13.26 -11.03
C GLN A 96 3.52 14.52 -10.16
N ASN A 97 2.42 15.27 -10.04
CA ASN A 97 2.37 16.45 -9.17
C ASN A 97 2.63 16.10 -7.69
N TRP A 98 2.10 14.97 -7.20
CA TRP A 98 2.36 14.50 -5.84
C TRP A 98 3.80 14.01 -5.66
N LEU A 99 4.37 13.32 -6.66
CA LEU A 99 5.77 12.89 -6.63
C LEU A 99 6.73 14.08 -6.53
N ASP A 100 6.44 15.18 -7.22
CA ASP A 100 7.26 16.39 -7.16
C ASP A 100 7.24 17.02 -5.74
N LEU A 101 6.07 17.07 -5.10
CA LEU A 101 5.93 17.50 -3.71
C LEU A 101 6.66 16.57 -2.72
N LEU A 102 6.75 15.29 -3.04
CA LEU A 102 7.48 14.27 -2.29
C LEU A 102 8.96 14.17 -2.69
N LYS A 103 9.48 15.12 -3.49
CA LYS A 103 10.88 15.17 -3.96
C LYS A 103 11.32 13.90 -4.68
N ASN A 104 10.39 13.23 -5.37
CA ASN A 104 10.63 12.01 -6.14
C ASN A 104 11.26 10.85 -5.33
N ASP A 105 10.91 10.72 -4.04
CA ASP A 105 11.33 9.58 -3.21
C ASP A 105 10.59 8.30 -3.61
N LYS A 106 11.30 7.42 -4.33
CA LYS A 106 10.78 6.12 -4.81
C LYS A 106 10.27 5.22 -3.68
N LYS A 107 10.82 5.31 -2.46
CA LYS A 107 10.35 4.49 -1.34
C LYS A 107 8.94 4.88 -0.92
N LEU A 108 8.64 6.19 -0.93
CA LEU A 108 7.31 6.69 -0.60
C LEU A 108 6.26 6.23 -1.61
N VAL A 109 6.64 6.13 -2.90
CA VAL A 109 5.75 5.61 -3.95
C VAL A 109 5.34 4.17 -3.68
N VAL A 110 6.30 3.31 -3.35
CA VAL A 110 6.04 1.89 -3.05
C VAL A 110 5.18 1.75 -1.79
N GLN A 111 5.45 2.56 -0.76
CA GLN A 111 4.64 2.58 0.46
C GLN A 111 3.21 3.06 0.20
N ALA A 112 3.04 4.11 -0.62
CA ALA A 112 1.74 4.63 -1.01
C ALA A 112 0.96 3.59 -1.81
N ALA A 113 1.59 2.92 -2.77
CA ALA A 113 0.97 1.86 -3.57
C ALA A 113 0.49 0.69 -2.69
N SER A 114 1.30 0.24 -1.73
CA SER A 114 0.91 -0.81 -0.79
C SER A 114 -0.31 -0.41 0.06
N LYS A 115 -0.35 0.83 0.55
CA LYS A 115 -1.51 1.35 1.30
C LYS A 115 -2.75 1.52 0.42
N ALA A 116 -2.57 1.96 -0.82
CA ALA A 116 -3.64 2.09 -1.81
C ALA A 116 -4.25 0.74 -2.18
N GLN A 117 -3.43 -0.30 -2.32
CA GLN A 117 -3.87 -1.67 -2.58
C GLN A 117 -4.78 -2.17 -1.45
N ARG A 118 -4.35 -2.05 -0.19
CA ARG A 118 -5.15 -2.43 0.98
C ARG A 118 -6.47 -1.67 1.07
N ALA A 119 -6.47 -0.39 0.69
CA ALA A 119 -7.68 0.42 0.62
C ALA A 119 -8.63 -0.08 -0.47
N ALA A 120 -8.12 -0.39 -1.66
CA ALA A 120 -8.91 -0.93 -2.75
C ALA A 120 -9.51 -2.29 -2.40
N GLU A 121 -8.72 -3.20 -1.80
CA GLU A 121 -9.19 -4.52 -1.33
C GLU A 121 -10.32 -4.41 -0.31
N MET A 122 -10.19 -3.51 0.67
CA MET A 122 -11.24 -3.23 1.65
C MET A 122 -12.54 -2.76 0.97
N ILE A 123 -12.44 -1.88 -0.03
CA ILE A 123 -13.61 -1.38 -0.78
C ILE A 123 -14.25 -2.48 -1.64
N LEU A 124 -13.42 -3.34 -2.24
CA LEU A 124 -13.89 -4.48 -3.04
C LEU A 124 -14.45 -5.63 -2.19
N GLY A 125 -14.30 -5.56 -0.85
CA GLY A 125 -14.73 -6.60 0.06
C GLY A 125 -13.84 -7.85 0.04
N HIS A 126 -12.60 -7.71 -0.45
CA HIS A 126 -11.57 -8.72 -0.30
C HIS A 126 -10.98 -8.57 1.11
N THR A 127 -11.57 -9.27 2.07
CA THR A 127 -10.92 -9.49 3.36
C THR A 127 -9.85 -10.55 3.17
N GLU A 128 -8.60 -10.23 3.47
CA GLU A 128 -7.72 -11.27 3.98
C GLU A 128 -8.45 -11.87 5.18
N GLU A 129 -8.82 -13.15 5.09
CA GLU A 129 -9.10 -13.89 6.32
C GLU A 129 -7.88 -13.69 7.22
N PRO A 130 -8.06 -13.42 8.53
CA PRO A 130 -6.91 -13.33 9.40
C PRO A 130 -6.11 -14.61 9.18
N GLU A 131 -4.86 -14.46 8.73
CA GLU A 131 -3.90 -15.56 8.82
C GLU A 131 -3.98 -15.97 10.29
N ASP A 132 -4.54 -17.16 10.56
CA ASP A 132 -4.49 -17.76 11.88
C ASP A 132 -3.04 -17.59 12.32
N GLU A 133 -2.81 -16.83 13.39
CA GLU A 133 -1.47 -16.62 13.95
C GLU A 133 -0.85 -18.01 14.04
N GLU A 134 0.08 -18.30 13.13
CA GLU A 134 0.79 -19.56 13.13
C GLU A 134 1.60 -19.53 14.42
N GLN A 135 1.04 -20.14 15.47
CA GLN A 135 1.71 -20.24 16.76
C GLN A 135 3.10 -20.77 16.45
N PRO A 136 4.17 -20.13 16.95
CA PRO A 136 5.52 -20.62 16.72
C PRO A 136 5.53 -22.09 17.09
N PRO A 137 6.09 -22.97 16.24
CA PRO A 137 5.93 -24.41 16.38
C PRO A 137 6.27 -24.78 17.82
N THR A 138 5.25 -25.29 18.52
CA THR A 138 5.45 -25.88 19.83
C THR A 138 6.56 -26.90 19.67
N ALA A 139 7.61 -26.76 20.47
CA ALA A 139 8.74 -27.69 20.48
C ALA A 139 8.23 -29.05 20.96
N THR A 140 7.65 -29.83 20.04
CA THR A 140 7.45 -31.25 20.23
C THR A 140 8.81 -31.90 20.14
N GLU A 141 9.26 -32.42 21.27
CA GLU A 141 10.46 -33.24 21.43
C GLU A 141 10.56 -34.24 20.28
N ARG A 142 11.58 -34.10 19.42
CA ARG A 142 11.92 -35.16 18.46
C ARG A 142 12.58 -36.30 19.25
N PRO A 143 12.23 -37.57 18.97
CA PRO A 143 13.02 -38.68 19.48
C PRO A 143 14.41 -38.65 18.84
N ALA A 144 15.42 -38.98 19.64
CA ALA A 144 16.81 -39.09 19.22
C ALA A 144 16.97 -40.18 18.15
N ALA A 145 17.38 -39.77 16.94
CA ALA A 145 17.88 -40.68 15.91
C ALA A 145 18.98 -39.98 15.09
N GLU A 146 20.21 -40.34 15.44
CA GLU A 146 21.42 -40.53 14.62
C GLU A 146 21.74 -39.51 13.50
N LEU A 147 22.71 -38.62 13.78
CA LEU A 147 23.33 -37.74 12.80
C LEU A 147 24.44 -38.50 12.06
N ALA A 148 24.23 -38.81 10.78
CA ALA A 148 25.34 -39.06 9.87
C ALA A 148 25.92 -37.71 9.41
N ALA A 149 27.23 -37.51 9.56
CA ALA A 149 27.91 -36.30 9.12
C ALA A 149 27.86 -36.18 7.57
N PRO A 150 27.64 -34.99 7.01
CA PRO A 150 27.72 -34.80 5.56
C PRO A 150 29.17 -34.90 5.09
N GLU A 151 29.41 -35.60 3.97
CA GLU A 151 30.70 -35.56 3.28
C GLU A 151 30.95 -34.15 2.75
N LEU A 152 32.09 -33.58 3.13
CA LEU A 152 32.55 -32.26 2.70
C LEU A 152 33.24 -32.37 1.34
N ASP A 153 32.93 -31.47 0.41
CA ASP A 153 33.63 -31.42 -0.86
C ASP A 153 35.04 -30.81 -0.72
N ASP A 154 35.87 -30.95 -1.75
CA ASP A 154 37.27 -30.51 -1.69
C ASP A 154 37.42 -28.98 -1.52
N THR A 155 36.42 -28.21 -1.94
CA THR A 155 36.33 -26.75 -1.76
C THR A 155 36.08 -26.40 -0.29
N ASP A 156 35.19 -27.13 0.37
CA ASP A 156 34.90 -26.97 1.79
C ASP A 156 36.12 -27.36 2.66
N ARG A 157 36.93 -28.32 2.19
CA ARG A 157 38.15 -28.74 2.89
C ARG A 157 39.27 -27.71 2.78
N GLU A 158 39.42 -27.05 1.64
CA GLU A 158 40.38 -25.94 1.47
C GLU A 158 40.00 -24.72 2.32
N PHE A 159 38.70 -24.36 2.38
CA PHE A 159 38.23 -23.23 3.16
C PHE A 159 38.49 -23.44 4.67
N MET A 160 38.19 -24.63 5.18
CA MET A 160 38.41 -24.99 6.58
C MET A 160 39.89 -25.12 6.96
N ALA A 161 40.76 -25.47 6.00
CA ALA A 161 42.21 -25.52 6.22
C ALA A 161 42.82 -24.11 6.29
N ALA A 162 42.36 -23.19 5.43
CA ALA A 162 42.77 -21.79 5.47
C ALA A 162 42.30 -21.11 6.77
N GLU A 163 41.05 -21.34 7.20
CA GLU A 163 40.49 -20.74 8.42
C GLU A 163 41.23 -21.19 9.70
N LYS A 164 41.64 -22.46 9.78
CA LYS A 164 42.45 -22.97 10.90
C LYS A 164 43.87 -22.41 10.94
N SER A 165 44.43 -22.03 9.79
CA SER A 165 45.76 -21.40 9.73
C SER A 165 45.75 -19.96 10.24
N TRP A 166 44.63 -19.24 10.10
CA TRP A 166 44.48 -17.86 10.56
C TRP A 166 44.16 -17.73 12.05
N LEU A 167 43.59 -18.77 12.67
CA LEU A 167 43.23 -18.80 14.10
C LEU A 167 44.34 -19.34 15.00
N ALA A 168 45.50 -19.70 14.43
CA ALA A 168 46.63 -20.30 15.15
C ALA A 168 47.84 -19.35 15.35
N GLU A 169 47.68 -18.04 15.07
CA GLU A 169 48.64 -16.99 15.43
C GLU A 169 48.07 -15.98 16.43
#